data_AF-X6MXX5-F1
#
_entry.id   AF-X6MXX5-F1
#
_cell.length_a   1.000
_cell.length_b   1.000
_cell.length_c   1.000
_cell.angle_alpha   90.00
_cell.angle_beta   90.00
_cell.angle_gamma   90.00
#
_symmetry.space_group_name_H-M   'P 1'
#
loop_
_entity.id
_entity.type
_entity.pdbx_description
1 polymer ?
#
loop_
_entity_poly.entity_id
_entity_poly.type
_entity_poly.pdbx_seq_one_letter_code
_entity_poly.pdbx_strand_id
1 'polypeptide(L)'
;MFDERYPPQVRVVAIGCQVKEVLRDPKNSKWLDFSIELCGGTHLKNSTEAKQFVILSEESISGGVRRIIAATGRGAELATDNANTLREDFAEAKELPDGKELSKACAQLSSTLANAKISVLVKHELQKELDELNKRDIKYKKTLSKQLQDK
;
A
#
# COMPACT_ATOMS: atom_id res chain seq x y z
N MET A 1 20.72 4.44 16.72
CA MET A 1 20.16 4.65 18.06
C MET A 1 19.61 6.07 18.05
N PHE A 2 18.30 6.26 18.21
CA PHE A 2 17.71 7.59 18.16
C PHE A 2 18.24 8.39 19.36
N ASP A 3 18.97 9.48 19.10
CA ASP A 3 19.55 10.38 20.11
C ASP A 3 18.48 11.34 20.65
N GLU A 4 17.35 10.79 21.07
CA GLU A 4 16.24 11.58 21.59
C GLU A 4 16.53 11.99 23.03
N ARG A 5 16.80 13.28 23.22
CA ARG A 5 16.93 13.87 24.55
C ARG A 5 15.55 14.08 25.15
N TYR A 6 15.13 13.17 26.00
CA TYR A 6 13.91 13.33 26.78
C TYR A 6 14.15 14.20 28.02
N PRO A 7 13.18 15.06 28.40
CA PRO A 7 13.22 15.76 29.67
C PRO A 7 13.05 14.78 30.87
N PRO A 8 13.31 15.23 32.11
CA PRO A 8 13.18 14.38 33.30
C PRO A 8 11.79 13.79 33.53
N GLN A 9 10.74 14.42 32.98
CA GLN A 9 9.36 13.94 33.04
C GLN A 9 8.87 13.64 31.62
N VAL A 10 8.37 12.43 31.41
CA VAL A 10 7.89 11.95 30.12
C VAL A 10 6.48 11.37 30.24
N ARG A 11 5.74 11.39 29.13
CA ARG A 11 4.44 10.72 29.04
C ARG A 11 4.61 9.35 28.40
N VAL A 12 4.21 8.31 29.13
CA VAL A 12 4.19 6.93 28.63
C VAL A 12 2.83 6.63 28.02
N VAL A 13 2.83 6.05 26.82
CA VAL A 13 1.65 5.51 26.15
C VAL A 13 1.85 4.02 25.95
N ALA A 14 0.80 3.25 26.21
CA ALA A 14 0.79 1.81 25.98
C ALA A 14 -0.44 1.43 25.16
N ILE A 15 -0.25 0.57 24.16
CA ILE A 15 -1.33 0.04 23.33
C ILE A 15 -1.52 -1.43 23.71
N GLY A 16 -2.74 -1.79 24.14
CA GLY A 16 -3.10 -3.17 24.50
C GLY A 16 -2.86 -3.56 25.96
N CYS A 17 -2.23 -2.71 26.78
CA CYS A 17 -2.10 -2.91 28.22
C CYS A 17 -2.29 -1.62 29.02
N GLN A 18 -2.55 -1.74 30.32
CA GLN A 18 -2.69 -0.58 31.20
C GLN A 18 -1.32 -0.10 31.68
N VAL A 19 -1.02 1.18 31.48
CA VAL A 19 0.23 1.81 31.96
C VAL A 19 0.45 1.60 33.46
N LYS A 20 -0.63 1.60 34.27
CA LYS A 20 -0.54 1.34 35.72
C LYS A 20 0.07 -0.02 36.04
N GLU A 21 -0.19 -1.06 35.24
CA GLU A 21 0.39 -2.39 35.46
C GLU A 21 1.87 -2.42 35.05
N VAL A 22 2.21 -1.75 33.95
CA VAL A 22 3.60 -1.61 33.48
C VAL A 22 4.45 -0.92 34.55
N LEU A 23 3.94 0.15 35.16
CA LEU A 23 4.66 0.90 36.20
C LEU A 23 4.86 0.12 37.51
N ARG A 24 4.01 -0.87 37.82
CA ARG A 24 4.17 -1.72 39.02
C ARG A 24 5.32 -2.71 38.89
N ASP A 25 5.53 -3.25 37.68
CA ASP A 25 6.61 -4.20 37.41
C ASP A 25 7.21 -3.96 36.01
N PRO A 26 8.03 -2.90 35.82
CA PRO A 26 8.52 -2.52 34.49
C PRO A 26 9.47 -3.54 33.85
N LYS A 27 10.04 -4.45 34.64
CA LYS A 27 11.04 -5.43 34.18
C LYS A 27 10.40 -6.73 33.67
N ASN A 28 9.07 -6.84 33.74
CA ASN A 28 8.38 -8.03 33.26
C ASN A 28 8.58 -8.23 31.75
N SER A 29 9.01 -9.42 31.35
CA SER A 29 9.26 -9.73 29.94
C SER A 29 7.99 -9.68 29.07
N LYS A 30 6.80 -9.87 29.66
CA LYS A 30 5.52 -9.81 28.93
C LYS A 30 5.25 -8.45 28.27
N TRP A 31 5.90 -7.38 28.75
CA TRP A 31 5.73 -6.05 28.17
C TRP A 31 6.36 -5.91 26.78
N LEU A 32 7.28 -6.81 26.41
CA LEU A 32 7.88 -6.85 25.08
C LEU A 32 6.87 -7.21 23.98
N ASP A 33 5.71 -7.78 24.34
CA ASP A 33 4.63 -8.12 23.42
C ASP A 33 3.73 -6.92 23.08
N PHE A 34 3.92 -5.77 23.75
CA PHE A 34 3.09 -4.57 23.59
C PHE A 34 3.91 -3.39 23.06
N SER A 35 3.25 -2.50 22.31
CA SER A 35 3.83 -1.18 21.99
C SER A 35 3.69 -0.26 23.19
N ILE A 36 4.83 0.08 23.79
CA ILE A 36 4.95 0.97 24.95
C ILE A 36 6.01 2.02 24.60
N GLU A 37 5.61 3.28 24.54
CA GLU A 37 6.43 4.36 23.97
C GLU A 37 6.36 5.62 24.82
N LEU A 38 7.38 6.47 24.68
CA LEU A 38 7.40 7.82 25.22
C LEU A 38 6.83 8.77 24.17
N CYS A 39 5.56 9.16 24.31
CA CYS A 39 4.88 9.97 23.29
C CYS A 39 4.09 11.14 23.91
N GLY A 40 4.45 12.35 23.47
CA GLY A 40 3.77 13.60 23.81
C GLY A 40 2.63 13.99 22.86
N GLY A 41 2.35 13.17 21.83
CA GLY A 41 1.32 13.43 20.84
C GLY A 41 -0.11 13.17 21.32
N THR A 42 -1.08 13.46 20.46
CA THR A 42 -2.49 13.11 20.67
C THR A 42 -2.72 11.66 20.25
N HIS A 43 -3.54 10.94 21.01
CA HIS A 43 -3.88 9.54 20.75
C HIS A 43 -5.38 9.34 20.70
N LEU A 44 -5.79 8.34 19.92
CA LEU A 44 -7.13 7.78 19.94
C LEU A 44 -7.42 7.14 21.30
N LYS A 45 -8.70 7.05 21.67
CA LYS A 45 -9.09 6.36 22.92
C LYS A 45 -9.02 4.84 22.78
N ASN A 46 -9.27 4.33 21.59
CA ASN A 46 -9.20 2.91 21.24
C ASN A 46 -8.71 2.76 19.78
N SER A 47 -8.10 1.62 19.46
CA SER A 47 -7.59 1.37 18.10
C SER A 47 -8.69 1.22 17.06
N THR A 48 -9.92 0.86 17.46
CA THR A 48 -11.07 0.76 16.55
C THR A 48 -11.41 2.11 15.90
N GLU A 49 -11.14 3.23 16.57
CA GLU A 49 -11.29 4.58 16.00
C GLU A 49 -10.38 4.82 14.78
N ALA A 50 -9.27 4.09 14.65
CA ALA A 50 -8.39 4.20 13.48
C ALA A 50 -9.04 3.62 12.21
N LYS A 51 -10.08 2.78 12.37
CA LYS A 51 -10.80 2.08 11.29
C LYS A 51 -9.85 1.24 10.41
N GLN A 52 -10.02 1.30 9.09
CA GLN A 52 -9.18 0.61 8.13
C GLN A 52 -7.76 1.17 8.14
N PHE A 53 -6.78 0.31 7.90
CA PHE A 53 -5.37 0.63 7.72
C PHE A 53 -4.86 0.01 6.43
N VAL A 54 -4.20 0.81 5.59
CA VAL A 54 -3.71 0.38 4.27
C VAL A 54 -2.27 0.84 4.08
N ILE A 55 -1.39 -0.08 3.68
CA ILE A 55 -0.03 0.25 3.25
C ILE A 55 -0.09 0.70 1.79
N LEU A 56 0.33 1.94 1.52
CA LEU A 56 0.31 2.56 0.20
C LEU A 56 1.61 2.31 -0.58
N SER A 57 2.74 2.31 0.12
CA SER A 57 4.04 2.00 -0.50
C SER A 57 5.06 1.53 0.53
N GLU A 58 6.07 0.82 0.03
CA GLU A 58 7.28 0.45 0.76
C GLU A 58 8.49 0.71 -0.14
N GLU A 59 9.47 1.46 0.35
CA GLU A 59 10.72 1.75 -0.38
C GLU A 59 11.95 1.47 0.49
N SER A 60 13.03 0.98 -0.12
CA SER A 60 14.33 0.83 0.55
C SER A 60 15.05 2.17 0.54
N ILE A 61 15.46 2.67 1.72
CA ILE A 61 16.23 3.92 1.83
C ILE A 61 17.74 3.61 1.80
N SER A 62 18.17 2.61 2.57
CA SER A 62 19.58 2.20 2.70
C SER A 62 19.65 0.74 3.19
N GLY A 63 20.86 0.19 3.33
CA GLY A 63 21.06 -1.20 3.77
C GLY A 63 20.36 -1.51 5.10
N GLY A 64 19.29 -2.30 5.05
CA GLY A 64 18.49 -2.70 6.21
C GLY A 64 17.42 -1.69 6.66
N VAL A 65 17.23 -0.57 5.97
CA VAL A 65 16.25 0.48 6.32
C VAL A 65 15.19 0.63 5.24
N ARG A 66 13.92 0.50 5.63
CA ARG A 66 12.77 0.63 4.72
C ARG A 66 11.81 1.71 5.21
N ARG A 67 11.23 2.47 4.29
CA ARG A 67 10.14 3.42 4.56
C ARG A 67 8.83 2.81 4.11
N ILE A 68 7.87 2.80 5.03
CA ILE A 68 6.50 2.39 4.76
C ILE A 68 5.63 3.65 4.81
N ILE A 69 4.82 3.87 3.78
CA ILE A 69 3.78 4.89 3.77
C ILE A 69 2.46 4.15 3.91
N ALA A 70 1.66 4.53 4.92
CA ALA A 70 0.37 3.94 5.19
C ALA A 70 -0.67 5.02 5.50
N ALA A 71 -1.94 4.68 5.29
CA ALA A 71 -3.08 5.52 5.62
C ALA A 71 -4.05 4.77 6.54
N THR A 72 -4.80 5.53 7.33
CA THR A 72 -5.87 5.02 8.19
C THR A 72 -7.16 5.84 7.96
N GLY A 73 -8.31 5.33 8.43
CA GLY A 73 -9.57 6.07 8.36
C GLY A 73 -9.96 6.42 6.93
N ARG A 74 -10.34 7.69 6.69
CA ARG A 74 -10.76 8.17 5.37
C ARG A 74 -9.70 7.97 4.28
N GLY A 75 -8.41 8.07 4.63
CA GLY A 75 -7.34 7.85 3.66
C GLY A 75 -7.26 6.40 3.19
N ALA A 76 -7.53 5.44 4.08
CA ALA A 76 -7.60 4.02 3.76
C ALA A 76 -8.88 3.67 2.98
N GLU A 77 -10.00 4.29 3.33
CA GLU A 77 -11.28 4.16 2.62
C GLU A 77 -11.14 4.60 1.15
N LEU A 78 -10.62 5.81 0.92
CA LEU A 78 -10.35 6.31 -0.44
C LEU A 78 -9.39 5.41 -1.22
N ALA A 79 -8.38 4.85 -0.55
CA ALA A 79 -7.45 3.92 -1.19
C ALA A 79 -8.13 2.59 -1.60
N THR A 80 -9.15 2.17 -0.86
CA THR A 80 -9.95 0.99 -1.18
C THR A 80 -10.91 1.26 -2.34
N ASP A 81 -11.57 2.42 -2.34
CA ASP A 81 -12.46 2.82 -3.42
C ASP A 81 -11.71 2.97 -4.75
N ASN A 82 -10.56 3.65 -4.73
CA ASN A 82 -9.68 3.75 -5.90
C ASN A 82 -9.26 2.38 -6.44
N ALA A 83 -9.01 1.43 -5.54
CA ALA A 83 -8.64 0.06 -5.93
C ALA A 83 -9.81 -0.68 -6.59
N ASN A 84 -11.04 -0.47 -6.12
CA ASN A 84 -12.23 -1.08 -6.70
C ASN A 84 -12.52 -0.52 -8.10
N THR A 85 -12.48 0.80 -8.27
CA THR A 85 -12.59 1.43 -9.60
C THR A 85 -11.53 0.89 -10.56
N LEU A 86 -10.28 0.79 -10.12
CA LEU A 86 -9.23 0.28 -10.98
C LEU A 86 -9.44 -1.19 -11.34
N ARG A 87 -9.97 -2.02 -10.43
CA ARG A 87 -10.33 -3.41 -10.76
C ARG A 87 -11.43 -3.50 -11.82
N GLU A 88 -12.40 -2.59 -11.80
CA GLU A 88 -13.44 -2.51 -12.82
C GLU A 88 -12.83 -2.15 -14.19
N ASP A 89 -11.95 -1.15 -14.25
CA ASP A 89 -11.24 -0.79 -15.49
C ASP A 89 -10.41 -1.96 -16.05
N PHE A 90 -9.74 -2.73 -15.17
CA PHE A 90 -9.00 -3.93 -15.56
C PHE A 90 -9.92 -5.04 -16.06
N ALA A 91 -11.10 -5.22 -15.45
CA ALA A 91 -12.08 -6.20 -15.91
C ALA A 91 -12.59 -5.84 -17.32
N GLU A 92 -12.92 -4.58 -17.57
CA GLU A 92 -13.31 -4.10 -18.90
C GLU A 92 -12.20 -4.34 -19.93
N ALA A 93 -10.95 -3.99 -19.59
CA ALA A 93 -9.82 -4.18 -20.49
C ALA A 93 -9.54 -5.65 -20.84
N LYS A 94 -9.86 -6.59 -19.94
CA LYS A 94 -9.72 -8.04 -20.22
C LYS A 94 -10.70 -8.51 -21.29
N GLU A 95 -11.91 -7.97 -21.31
CA GLU A 95 -12.96 -8.31 -22.29
C GLU A 95 -12.73 -7.67 -23.67
N LEU A 96 -11.85 -6.65 -23.76
CA LEU A 96 -11.52 -6.03 -25.05
C LEU A 96 -10.85 -7.04 -26.00
N PRO A 97 -11.24 -7.03 -27.30
CA PRO A 97 -10.54 -7.81 -28.30
C PRO A 97 -9.13 -7.28 -28.54
N ASP A 98 -8.25 -8.17 -28.98
CA ASP A 98 -6.88 -7.82 -29.34
C ASP A 98 -6.89 -6.77 -30.48
N GLY A 99 -6.34 -5.59 -30.22
CA GLY A 99 -6.52 -4.46 -31.13
C GLY A 99 -5.95 -3.14 -30.59
N LYS A 100 -6.17 -2.06 -31.35
CA LYS A 100 -5.74 -0.71 -30.97
C LYS A 100 -6.39 -0.23 -29.66
N GLU A 101 -7.65 -0.62 -29.41
CA GLU A 101 -8.36 -0.28 -28.17
C GLU A 101 -7.71 -0.95 -26.96
N LEU A 102 -7.32 -2.23 -27.05
CA LEU A 102 -6.56 -2.90 -26.01
C LEU A 102 -5.20 -2.23 -25.77
N SER A 103 -4.48 -1.85 -26.83
CA SER A 103 -3.20 -1.12 -26.69
C SER A 103 -3.39 0.19 -25.92
N LYS A 104 -4.46 0.94 -26.22
CA LYS A 104 -4.79 2.21 -25.57
C LYS A 104 -5.16 1.99 -24.10
N ALA A 105 -5.99 0.98 -23.81
CA ALA A 105 -6.35 0.60 -22.45
C ALA A 105 -5.11 0.22 -21.62
N CYS A 106 -4.21 -0.62 -22.15
CA CYS A 106 -2.97 -1.00 -21.47
C CYS A 106 -2.09 0.22 -21.13
N ALA A 107 -1.94 1.17 -22.07
CA ALA A 107 -1.18 2.40 -21.83
C ALA A 107 -1.82 3.27 -20.74
N GLN A 108 -3.15 3.41 -20.75
CA GLN A 108 -3.89 4.17 -19.75
C GLN A 108 -3.78 3.51 -18.37
N LEU A 109 -4.04 2.20 -18.27
CA LEU A 109 -3.98 1.44 -17.02
C LEU A 109 -2.58 1.47 -16.41
N SER A 110 -1.53 1.40 -17.23
CA SER A 110 -0.13 1.53 -16.78
C SER A 110 0.12 2.88 -16.09
N SER A 111 -0.32 3.98 -16.71
CA SER A 111 -0.19 5.32 -16.15
C SER A 111 -1.01 5.50 -14.86
N THR A 112 -2.26 5.02 -14.86
CA THR A 112 -3.14 5.10 -13.70
C THR A 112 -2.58 4.29 -12.54
N LEU A 113 -2.18 3.03 -12.77
CA LEU A 113 -1.64 2.13 -11.74
C LEU A 113 -0.35 2.69 -11.11
N ALA A 114 0.52 3.29 -11.92
CA ALA A 114 1.77 3.90 -11.42
C ALA A 114 1.51 4.97 -10.35
N ASN A 115 0.48 5.80 -10.56
CA ASN A 115 0.14 6.94 -9.69
C ASN A 115 -0.98 6.64 -8.68
N ALA A 116 -1.59 5.44 -8.75
CA ALA A 116 -2.70 5.06 -7.90
C ALA A 116 -2.30 5.03 -6.42
N LYS A 117 -3.08 5.74 -5.59
CA LYS A 117 -3.00 5.69 -4.13
C LYS A 117 -3.88 4.55 -3.62
N ILE A 118 -3.40 3.33 -3.80
CA ILE A 118 -4.08 2.08 -3.43
C ILE A 118 -3.17 1.23 -2.54
N SER A 119 -3.71 0.15 -1.98
CA SER A 119 -2.91 -0.82 -1.24
C SER A 119 -1.77 -1.37 -2.10
N VAL A 120 -0.56 -1.44 -1.53
CA VAL A 120 0.64 -2.01 -2.17
C VAL A 120 0.40 -3.45 -2.63
N LEU A 121 -0.39 -4.22 -1.87
CA LEU A 121 -0.77 -5.59 -2.23
C LEU A 121 -1.60 -5.61 -3.51
N VAL A 122 -2.62 -4.77 -3.58
CA VAL A 122 -3.50 -4.67 -4.75
C VAL A 122 -2.75 -4.11 -5.94
N LYS A 123 -1.86 -3.14 -5.74
CA LYS A 123 -1.00 -2.61 -6.80
C LYS A 123 -0.15 -3.71 -7.42
N HIS A 124 0.42 -4.60 -6.60
CA HIS A 124 1.20 -5.74 -7.07
C HIS A 124 0.33 -6.79 -7.78
N GLU A 125 -0.89 -7.04 -7.33
CA GLU A 125 -1.86 -7.90 -8.03
C GLU A 125 -2.21 -7.34 -9.42
N LEU A 126 -2.61 -6.08 -9.49
CA LEU A 126 -2.97 -5.42 -10.75
C LEU A 126 -1.77 -5.27 -11.70
N GLN A 127 -0.56 -5.13 -11.17
CA GLN A 127 0.65 -5.13 -12.02
C GLN A 127 0.80 -6.45 -12.76
N LYS A 128 0.54 -7.59 -12.11
CA LYS A 128 0.58 -8.90 -12.77
C LYS A 128 -0.47 -9.01 -13.87
N GLU A 129 -1.67 -8.51 -13.61
CA GLU A 129 -2.74 -8.49 -14.62
C GLU A 129 -2.36 -7.61 -15.82
N LEU A 130 -1.74 -6.47 -15.56
CA LEU A 130 -1.27 -5.54 -16.59
C LEU A 130 -0.18 -6.18 -17.44
N ASP A 131 0.72 -6.95 -16.83
CA ASP A 131 1.75 -7.69 -17.56
C ASP A 131 1.15 -8.73 -18.51
N GLU A 132 0.06 -9.42 -18.12
CA GLU A 132 -0.66 -10.33 -19.00
C GLU A 132 -1.37 -9.62 -20.16
N LEU A 133 -2.02 -8.49 -19.89
CA LEU A 133 -2.63 -7.66 -20.95
C LEU A 133 -1.58 -7.13 -21.93
N ASN A 134 -0.43 -6.70 -21.43
CA ASN A 134 0.69 -6.26 -22.26
C ASN A 134 1.23 -7.40 -23.14
N LYS A 135 1.28 -8.64 -22.65
CA LYS A 135 1.67 -9.79 -23.49
C LYS A 135 0.70 -10.00 -24.65
N ARG A 136 -0.62 -9.87 -24.41
CA ARG A 136 -1.65 -9.93 -25.48
C ARG A 136 -1.43 -8.82 -26.50
N ASP A 137 -1.23 -7.58 -26.04
CA ASP A 137 -0.98 -6.42 -26.91
C ASP A 137 0.29 -6.59 -27.77
N ILE A 138 1.38 -7.08 -27.17
CA ILE A 138 2.63 -7.36 -27.89
C ILE A 138 2.42 -8.43 -28.98
N LYS A 139 1.66 -9.48 -28.68
CA LYS A 139 1.36 -10.55 -29.66
C LYS A 139 0.56 -10.01 -30.84
N TYR A 140 -0.43 -9.15 -30.59
CA TYR A 140 -1.20 -8.45 -31.61
C TYR A 140 -0.29 -7.59 -32.50
N LYS A 141 0.53 -6.72 -31.91
CA LYS A 141 1.46 -5.84 -32.64
C LYS A 141 2.45 -6.61 -33.52
N LYS A 142 2.97 -7.74 -33.04
CA LYS A 142 3.85 -8.62 -33.83
C LYS A 142 3.13 -9.23 -35.03
N THR A 143 1.88 -9.67 -34.85
CA THR A 143 1.07 -10.25 -35.92
C THR A 143 0.78 -9.20 -37.00
N LEU A 144 0.40 -7.99 -36.58
CA LEU A 144 0.13 -6.88 -37.48
C LEU A 144 1.38 -6.46 -38.27
N SER A 145 2.55 -6.40 -37.62
CA SER A 145 3.82 -6.07 -38.29
C SER A 145 4.20 -7.09 -39.37
N LYS A 146 3.97 -8.38 -39.14
CA LYS A 146 4.23 -9.42 -40.14
C LYS A 146 3.29 -9.27 -41.35
N GLN A 147 1.99 -9.07 -41.08
CA GLN A 147 0.99 -8.86 -42.14
C GLN A 147 1.24 -7.61 -43.01
N LEU A 148 1.90 -6.60 -42.46
CA LEU A 148 2.31 -5.39 -43.19
C LEU A 148 3.63 -5.56 -43.96
N GLN A 149 4.47 -6.52 -43.58
CA GLN A 149 5.75 -6.84 -44.25
C GLN A 149 5.56 -7.84 -45.40
N ASP A 150 4.50 -8.67 -45.34
CA ASP A 150 4.16 -9.67 -46.35
C ASP A 150 3.28 -9.11 -47.50
N LYS A 151 3.04 -7.78 -47.54
CA LYS A 151 2.32 -7.05 -48.59
C LYS A 151 3.24 -6.09 -49.31
#